data_AF-A0A8J5CTT9-F1
#
_entry.id   AF-A0A8J5CTT9-F1
#
_cell.length_a   1.000
_cell.length_b   1.000
_cell.length_c   1.000
_cell.angle_alpha   90.00
_cell.angle_beta   90.00
_cell.angle_gamma   90.00
#
_symmetry.space_group_name_H-M   'P 1'
#
loop_
_entity.id
_entity.type
_entity.pdbx_description
1 polymer ?
#
loop_
_entity_poly.entity_id
_entity_poly.type
_entity_poly.pdbx_seq_one_letter_code
_entity_poly.pdbx_strand_id
1 'polypeptide(L)'
;MCCSHTQPAGDNRTSPKWWDGTMEQAGRPGSRLPRPPPRPRASGTCTNRSSVVANKIRDVVGRKLNTPCPTRWNTLYDATECLLKTALKDPETIEAINEVMKSEAAGKRAAAPVFTEEDKEILQEYCKVMKPVAICLDRLQAEVNAYMGILLPYLMLLKRDLQAIKREGELRYADPLVDALLEQDGTVPWV
;
A
#
# COMPACT_ATOMS: atom_id res chain seq x y z
N MET A 1 -49.73 23.82 13.93
CA MET A 1 -50.16 23.66 12.52
C MET A 1 -49.14 22.79 11.82
N CYS A 2 -49.55 21.60 11.38
CA CYS A 2 -48.80 20.77 10.42
C CYS A 2 -49.15 21.27 8.99
N CYS A 3 -48.54 20.90 7.85
CA CYS A 3 -47.55 19.88 7.46
C CYS A 3 -46.72 20.44 6.28
N SER A 4 -45.54 19.86 5.97
CA SER A 4 -45.02 19.82 4.58
C SER A 4 -43.91 18.78 4.36
N HIS A 5 -44.04 18.04 3.27
CA HIS A 5 -43.28 16.85 2.83
C HIS A 5 -43.28 16.83 1.29
N THR A 6 -42.28 16.28 0.57
CA THR A 6 -41.01 15.69 1.01
C THR A 6 -39.98 15.74 -0.13
N GLN A 7 -38.68 15.69 0.19
CA GLN A 7 -37.58 15.55 -0.81
C GLN A 7 -37.67 14.17 -1.51
N PRO A 8 -37.26 14.00 -2.79
CA PRO A 8 -35.83 13.72 -3.02
C PRO A 8 -35.20 14.00 -4.42
N ALA A 9 -33.86 14.03 -4.40
CA ALA A 9 -32.87 13.47 -5.35
C ALA A 9 -32.96 13.69 -6.89
N GLY A 10 -31.79 14.03 -7.46
CA GLY A 10 -31.51 14.02 -8.90
C GLY A 10 -30.02 14.27 -9.20
N ASP A 11 -29.18 13.25 -9.03
CA ASP A 11 -27.74 13.27 -9.37
C ASP A 11 -27.55 13.25 -10.88
N ASN A 12 -26.94 14.29 -11.46
CA ASN A 12 -26.73 14.40 -12.91
C ASN A 12 -25.24 14.42 -13.27
N ARG A 13 -24.58 13.26 -13.07
CA ARG A 13 -23.25 13.00 -13.62
C ARG A 13 -23.31 13.02 -15.15
N THR A 14 -22.76 14.07 -15.75
CA THR A 14 -22.47 14.11 -17.18
C THR A 14 -21.56 12.95 -17.55
N SER A 15 -22.13 11.95 -18.22
CA SER A 15 -21.37 10.82 -18.78
C SER A 15 -20.50 11.33 -19.95
N PRO A 16 -19.20 10.98 -20.01
CA PRO A 16 -18.34 11.41 -21.11
C PRO A 16 -18.73 10.69 -22.42
N LYS A 17 -19.02 11.48 -23.46
CA LYS A 17 -19.28 11.01 -24.83
C LYS A 17 -18.05 10.34 -25.43
N TRP A 18 -17.92 9.02 -25.31
CA TRP A 18 -16.97 8.23 -26.10
C TRP A 18 -17.60 6.93 -26.67
N TRP A 19 -18.90 6.74 -26.48
CA TRP A 19 -19.71 5.86 -27.32
C TRP A 19 -20.73 6.72 -28.06
N ASP A 20 -20.45 7.01 -29.34
CA ASP A 20 -21.48 7.32 -30.32
C ASP A 20 -21.45 6.15 -31.29
N GLY A 21 -22.56 5.41 -31.36
CA GLY A 21 -22.65 4.16 -32.09
C GLY A 21 -22.67 4.38 -33.60
N THR A 22 -21.52 4.20 -34.27
CA THR A 22 -21.45 4.06 -35.73
C THR A 22 -20.66 2.81 -36.08
N MET A 23 -21.34 1.66 -36.10
CA MET A 23 -20.83 0.45 -36.75
C MET A 23 -20.97 0.63 -38.26
N GLU A 24 -19.96 1.18 -38.91
CA GLU A 24 -19.90 1.17 -40.37
C GLU A 24 -18.51 0.84 -40.91
N GLN A 25 -18.40 -0.41 -41.39
CA GLN A 25 -17.55 -0.90 -42.48
C GLN A 25 -16.12 -0.33 -42.64
N ALA A 26 -15.12 -1.11 -42.20
CA ALA A 26 -13.83 -1.17 -42.88
C ALA A 26 -13.10 -2.51 -42.61
N GLY A 27 -13.15 -3.45 -43.56
CA GLY A 27 -12.31 -4.64 -43.53
C GLY A 27 -10.89 -4.33 -44.01
N ARG A 28 -9.88 -4.54 -43.16
CA ARG A 28 -8.46 -4.72 -43.57
C ARG A 28 -7.76 -5.70 -42.62
N PRO A 29 -7.07 -6.74 -43.12
CA PRO A 29 -6.21 -7.57 -42.29
C PRO A 29 -4.89 -6.83 -41.98
N GLY A 30 -4.46 -6.82 -40.72
CA GLY A 30 -3.07 -6.47 -40.35
C GLY A 30 -2.85 -5.32 -39.35
N SER A 31 -3.87 -4.61 -38.88
CA SER A 31 -3.70 -3.61 -37.82
C SER A 31 -3.74 -4.23 -36.42
N ARG A 32 -2.61 -4.21 -35.71
CA ARG A 32 -2.52 -4.51 -34.27
C ARG A 32 -3.61 -3.72 -33.52
N LEU A 33 -4.41 -4.41 -32.70
CA LEU A 33 -5.31 -3.75 -31.76
C LEU A 33 -4.51 -2.72 -30.94
N PRO A 34 -5.00 -1.48 -30.78
CA PRO A 34 -4.36 -0.53 -29.89
C PRO A 34 -4.33 -1.14 -28.48
N ARG A 35 -3.14 -1.23 -27.89
CA ARG A 35 -3.01 -1.69 -26.51
C ARG A 35 -3.85 -0.75 -25.64
N PRO A 36 -4.73 -1.25 -24.77
CA PRO A 36 -5.45 -0.38 -23.85
C PRO A 36 -4.42 0.42 -23.04
N PRO A 37 -4.67 1.71 -22.76
CA PRO A 37 -3.76 2.48 -21.93
C PRO A 37 -3.60 1.75 -20.59
N PRO A 38 -2.39 1.77 -19.97
CA PRO A 38 -2.21 1.21 -18.65
C PRO A 38 -3.21 1.89 -17.72
N ARG A 39 -4.19 1.11 -17.21
CA ARG A 39 -5.19 1.65 -16.29
C ARG A 39 -4.42 2.26 -15.11
N PRO A 40 -4.70 3.51 -14.70
CA PRO A 40 -4.10 4.05 -13.50
C PRO A 40 -4.43 3.08 -12.37
N ARG A 41 -3.39 2.59 -11.67
CA ARG A 41 -3.55 1.62 -10.57
C ARG A 41 -4.52 2.24 -9.57
N ALA A 42 -5.75 1.74 -9.53
CA ALA A 42 -6.73 2.16 -8.54
C ALA A 42 -6.20 1.72 -7.18
N SER A 43 -5.54 2.64 -6.47
CA SER A 43 -5.00 2.41 -5.14
C SER A 43 -6.18 2.28 -4.18
N GLY A 44 -6.66 1.06 -4.02
CA GLY A 44 -7.73 0.70 -3.08
C GLY A 44 -7.27 0.86 -1.63
N THR A 45 -7.05 2.11 -1.20
CA THR A 45 -6.81 2.43 0.20
C THR A 45 -8.10 2.27 0.96
N CYS A 46 -8.13 1.43 2.00
CA CYS A 46 -9.22 1.46 2.96
C CYS A 46 -9.31 2.88 3.55
N THR A 47 -10.49 3.48 3.57
CA THR A 47 -10.66 4.86 4.05
C THR A 47 -10.32 4.96 5.53
N ASN A 48 -9.43 5.89 5.89
CA ASN A 48 -9.02 6.11 7.28
C ASN A 48 -10.22 6.50 8.15
N ARG A 49 -10.35 5.87 9.32
CA ARG A 49 -11.49 6.02 10.24
C ARG A 49 -11.53 7.38 10.96
N SER A 50 -10.44 8.15 10.97
CA SER A 50 -10.42 9.52 11.50
C SER A 50 -9.94 10.51 10.46
N SER A 51 -10.89 11.20 9.81
CA SER A 51 -10.61 12.24 8.82
C SER A 51 -9.92 13.46 9.42
N VAL A 52 -10.25 13.84 10.65
CA VAL A 52 -9.71 15.04 11.33
C VAL A 52 -8.21 14.91 11.59
N VAL A 53 -7.78 13.83 12.25
CA VAL A 53 -6.35 13.60 12.54
C VAL A 53 -5.57 13.38 11.25
N ALA A 54 -6.13 12.61 10.30
CA ALA A 54 -5.48 12.37 9.00
C ALA A 54 -5.34 13.65 8.16
N ASN A 55 -6.27 14.60 8.26
CA ASN A 55 -6.15 15.92 7.63
C ASN A 55 -5.04 16.74 8.30
N LYS A 56 -5.01 16.85 9.64
CA LYS A 56 -3.95 17.57 10.36
C LYS A 56 -2.55 17.03 10.02
N ILE A 57 -2.38 15.70 10.00
CA ILE A 57 -1.11 15.06 9.61
C ILE A 57 -0.79 15.32 8.13
N ARG A 58 -1.77 15.28 7.21
CA ARG A 58 -1.57 15.67 5.81
C ARG A 58 -1.08 17.12 5.69
N ASP A 59 -1.61 18.02 6.51
CA ASP A 59 -1.28 19.45 6.44
C ASP A 59 0.15 19.73 6.96
N VAL A 60 0.64 18.93 7.91
CA VAL A 60 2.06 18.92 8.34
C VAL A 60 2.98 18.27 7.30
N VAL A 61 2.60 17.11 6.77
CA VAL A 61 3.46 16.26 5.91
C VAL A 61 3.40 16.64 4.42
N GLY A 62 2.46 17.50 4.02
CA GLY A 62 2.20 17.89 2.63
C GLY A 62 1.62 16.76 1.75
N ARG A 63 1.38 15.57 2.30
CA ARG A 63 0.86 14.39 1.58
C ARG A 63 -0.08 13.58 2.46
N LYS A 64 -1.13 13.02 1.86
CA LYS A 64 -1.99 12.02 2.52
C LYS A 64 -1.20 10.71 2.69
N LEU A 65 -1.06 10.23 3.93
CA LEU A 65 -0.46 8.93 4.22
C LEU A 65 -1.30 7.79 3.62
N ASN A 66 -0.60 6.79 3.07
CA ASN A 66 -1.22 5.56 2.60
C ASN A 66 -1.84 4.79 3.78
N THR A 67 -3.07 4.30 3.62
CA THR A 67 -3.73 3.47 4.63
C THR A 67 -3.63 2.00 4.20
N PRO A 68 -3.06 1.10 5.02
CA PRO A 68 -2.94 -0.30 4.66
C PRO A 68 -4.32 -0.95 4.52
N CYS A 69 -4.49 -1.84 3.54
CA CYS A 69 -5.71 -2.62 3.38
C CYS A 69 -5.41 -4.12 3.56
N PRO A 70 -6.09 -4.83 4.50
CA PRO A 70 -5.81 -6.25 4.78
C PRO A 70 -5.93 -7.17 3.56
N THR A 71 -6.76 -6.79 2.58
CA THR A 71 -7.06 -7.57 1.39
C THR A 71 -6.00 -7.49 0.29
N ARG A 72 -4.97 -6.63 0.43
CA ARG A 72 -3.89 -6.50 -0.57
C ARG A 72 -2.53 -6.44 0.11
N TRP A 73 -1.79 -7.53 -0.01
CA TRP A 73 -0.66 -7.89 0.85
C TRP A 73 0.54 -6.93 0.77
N ASN A 74 0.77 -6.24 -0.36
CA ASN A 74 1.84 -5.24 -0.48
C ASN A 74 1.52 -3.90 0.23
N THR A 75 0.27 -3.62 0.59
CA THR A 75 -0.14 -2.26 1.01
C THR A 75 0.31 -1.85 2.41
N LEU A 76 0.71 -2.80 3.27
CA LEU A 76 1.40 -2.48 4.51
C LEU A 76 2.80 -1.92 4.21
N TYR A 77 3.55 -2.59 3.33
CA TYR A 77 4.85 -2.10 2.85
C TYR A 77 4.71 -0.75 2.12
N ASP A 78 3.73 -0.60 1.24
CA ASP A 78 3.47 0.69 0.55
C ASP A 78 3.09 1.81 1.54
N ALA A 79 2.58 1.48 2.72
CA ALA A 79 2.27 2.42 3.79
C ALA A 79 3.48 2.76 4.66
N THR A 80 4.27 1.78 5.08
CA THR A 80 5.50 2.00 5.86
C THR A 80 6.56 2.72 5.04
N GLU A 81 6.71 2.39 3.76
CA GLU A 81 7.67 3.08 2.87
C GLU A 81 7.24 4.53 2.61
N CYS A 82 5.93 4.79 2.48
CA CYS A 82 5.40 6.15 2.40
C CYS A 82 5.64 6.92 3.71
N LEU A 83 5.44 6.29 4.87
CA LEU A 83 5.67 6.90 6.19
C LEU A 83 7.15 7.29 6.36
N LEU A 84 8.08 6.37 6.06
CA LEU A 84 9.53 6.64 6.12
C LEU A 84 9.96 7.79 5.21
N LYS A 85 9.48 7.82 3.95
CA LYS A 85 9.84 8.84 2.96
C LYS A 85 9.24 10.22 3.22
N THR A 86 8.26 10.35 4.13
CA THR A 86 7.51 11.59 4.33
C THR A 86 7.48 12.01 5.80
N ALA A 87 6.82 11.25 6.66
CA ALA A 87 6.63 11.55 8.08
C ALA A 87 7.92 11.41 8.92
N LEU A 88 8.75 10.42 8.62
CA LEU A 88 9.95 10.08 9.41
C LEU A 88 11.27 10.54 8.75
N LYS A 89 11.18 11.47 7.78
CA LYS A 89 12.33 11.95 7.01
C LYS A 89 13.22 12.89 7.84
N ASP A 90 12.63 13.94 8.39
CA ASP A 90 13.31 15.01 9.12
C ASP A 90 12.78 15.07 10.57
N PRO A 91 13.62 15.22 11.61
CA PRO A 91 13.20 15.09 13.02
C PRO A 91 12.11 16.10 13.42
N GLU A 92 12.17 17.33 12.90
CA GLU A 92 11.15 18.36 13.09
C GLU A 92 9.74 17.90 12.65
N THR A 93 9.66 17.06 11.60
CA THR A 93 8.38 16.50 11.12
C THR A 93 7.86 15.42 12.07
N ILE A 94 8.76 14.64 12.68
CA ILE A 94 8.43 13.61 13.67
C ILE A 94 7.85 14.28 14.92
N GLU A 95 8.49 15.34 15.41
CA GLU A 95 7.99 16.14 16.53
C GLU A 95 6.62 16.77 16.25
N ALA A 96 6.45 17.40 15.09
CA ALA A 96 5.18 18.00 14.69
C ALA A 96 4.02 16.97 14.61
N ILE A 97 4.29 15.76 14.10
CA ILE A 97 3.30 14.67 14.09
C ILE A 97 3.00 14.19 15.51
N ASN A 98 4.03 14.03 16.35
CA ASN A 98 3.88 13.62 17.74
C ASN A 98 3.01 14.61 18.54
N GLU A 99 3.14 15.91 18.32
CA GLU A 99 2.26 16.92 18.95
C GLU A 99 0.81 16.87 18.42
N VAL A 100 0.62 16.62 17.13
CA VAL A 100 -0.73 16.37 16.56
C VAL A 100 -1.36 15.11 17.17
N MET A 101 -0.57 14.06 17.42
CA MET A 101 -1.08 12.84 18.06
C MET A 101 -1.39 13.05 19.55
N LYS A 102 -0.51 13.72 20.32
CA LYS A 102 -0.73 14.04 21.74
C LYS A 102 -1.98 14.90 21.96
N SER A 103 -2.13 15.98 21.18
CA SER A 103 -3.27 16.89 21.30
C SER A 103 -4.63 16.23 21.00
N GLU A 104 -4.66 15.27 20.07
CA GLU A 104 -5.86 14.48 19.71
C GLU A 104 -6.09 13.25 20.62
N ALA A 105 -5.10 12.85 21.41
CA ALA A 105 -5.20 11.78 22.40
C ALA A 105 -5.58 12.29 23.80
N ALA A 106 -5.35 13.56 24.11
CA ALA A 106 -5.75 14.17 25.38
C ALA A 106 -7.26 14.02 25.72
N GLY A 107 -8.11 13.83 24.70
CA GLY A 107 -9.54 13.53 24.85
C GLY A 107 -9.92 12.04 24.80
N LYS A 108 -8.96 11.10 24.77
CA LYS A 108 -9.20 9.65 24.63
C LYS A 108 -8.55 8.88 25.78
N ARG A 109 -9.14 7.73 26.15
CA ARG A 109 -8.65 6.84 27.23
C ARG A 109 -7.33 6.09 26.91
N ALA A 110 -6.73 6.32 25.75
CA ALA A 110 -5.51 5.65 25.31
C ALA A 110 -4.41 6.68 25.10
N ALA A 111 -3.20 6.38 25.58
CA ALA A 111 -2.02 7.17 25.28
C ALA A 111 -1.80 7.20 23.76
N ALA A 112 -1.39 8.36 23.23
CA ALA A 112 -0.91 8.43 21.86
C ALA A 112 0.37 7.59 21.72
N PRO A 113 0.51 6.74 20.69
CA PRO A 113 1.83 6.29 20.29
C PRO A 113 2.63 7.52 19.86
N VAL A 114 3.84 7.65 20.40
CA VAL A 114 4.81 8.69 20.06
C VAL A 114 5.88 8.00 19.22
N PHE A 115 6.15 8.50 18.02
CA PHE A 115 7.24 7.97 17.19
C PHE A 115 8.59 8.32 17.83
N THR A 116 9.39 7.29 18.06
CA THR A 116 10.78 7.37 18.50
C THR A 116 11.74 7.14 17.33
N GLU A 117 13.04 7.45 17.50
CA GLU A 117 14.04 7.07 16.49
C GLU A 117 14.23 5.53 16.42
N GLU A 118 13.97 4.79 17.51
CA GLU A 118 13.96 3.32 17.49
C GLU A 118 12.85 2.78 16.57
N ASP A 119 11.64 3.35 16.61
CA ASP A 119 10.54 2.98 15.68
C ASP A 119 10.95 3.20 14.21
N LYS A 120 11.74 4.25 13.94
CA LYS A 120 12.23 4.57 12.61
C LYS A 120 13.30 3.59 12.15
N GLU A 121 14.24 3.17 13.01
CA GLU A 121 15.19 2.09 12.70
C GLU A 121 14.45 0.77 12.41
N ILE A 122 13.50 0.37 13.26
CA ILE A 122 12.67 -0.83 13.08
C ILE A 122 11.93 -0.80 11.74
N LEU A 123 11.31 0.33 11.40
CA LEU A 123 10.58 0.49 10.13
C LEU A 123 11.51 0.47 8.92
N GLN A 124 12.73 1.00 9.01
CA GLN A 124 13.74 0.95 7.95
C GLN A 124 14.17 -0.49 7.68
N GLU A 125 14.49 -1.26 8.72
CA GLU A 125 14.83 -2.68 8.60
C GLU A 125 13.67 -3.51 8.03
N TYR A 126 12.45 -3.30 8.53
CA TYR A 126 11.23 -3.92 7.99
C TYR A 126 11.11 -3.64 6.48
N CYS A 127 11.35 -2.40 6.04
CA CYS A 127 11.31 -2.05 4.63
C CYS A 127 12.48 -2.64 3.82
N LYS A 128 13.67 -2.85 4.41
CA LYS A 128 14.78 -3.58 3.77
C LYS A 128 14.38 -5.02 3.47
N VAL A 129 13.80 -5.73 4.46
CA VAL A 129 13.37 -7.13 4.37
C VAL A 129 12.16 -7.32 3.46
N MET A 130 11.13 -6.47 3.58
CA MET A 130 9.88 -6.63 2.83
C MET A 130 9.96 -6.12 1.38
N LYS A 131 10.96 -5.33 1.00
CA LYS A 131 11.14 -4.85 -0.38
C LYS A 131 11.20 -5.97 -1.44
N PRO A 132 12.05 -7.01 -1.32
CA PRO A 132 12.04 -8.11 -2.29
C PRO A 132 10.70 -8.88 -2.28
N VAL A 133 10.06 -9.05 -1.11
CA VAL A 133 8.74 -9.67 -0.98
C VAL A 133 7.68 -8.88 -1.76
N ALA A 134 7.63 -7.56 -1.56
CA ALA A 134 6.70 -6.66 -2.25
C ALA A 134 6.93 -6.66 -3.78
N ILE A 135 8.19 -6.62 -4.24
CA ILE A 135 8.53 -6.72 -5.67
C ILE A 135 8.11 -8.07 -6.26
N CYS A 136 8.27 -9.17 -5.52
CA CYS A 136 7.81 -10.49 -5.94
C CYS A 136 6.29 -10.53 -6.06
N LEU A 137 5.57 -10.08 -5.03
CA LEU A 137 4.10 -9.99 -5.03
C LEU A 137 3.57 -9.10 -6.16
N ASP A 138 4.15 -7.92 -6.39
CA ASP A 138 3.76 -7.02 -7.48
C ASP A 138 3.93 -7.66 -8.87
N ARG A 139 4.90 -8.57 -9.05
CA ARG A 139 5.09 -9.34 -10.31
C ARG A 139 4.13 -10.51 -10.43
N LEU A 140 3.84 -11.22 -9.33
CA LEU A 140 2.91 -12.36 -9.32
C LEU A 140 1.44 -11.91 -9.41
N GLN A 141 1.12 -10.73 -8.90
CA GLN A 141 -0.21 -10.09 -8.97
C GLN A 141 -0.40 -9.21 -10.20
N ALA A 142 0.59 -9.13 -11.11
CA ALA A 142 0.46 -8.37 -12.35
C ALA A 142 -0.41 -9.13 -13.37
N GLU A 143 -1.50 -8.51 -13.83
CA GLU A 143 -2.37 -9.06 -14.90
C GLU A 143 -1.61 -9.31 -16.22
N VAL A 144 -0.44 -8.66 -16.40
CA VAL A 144 0.39 -8.79 -17.60
C VAL A 144 1.56 -9.75 -17.31
N ASN A 145 1.58 -10.87 -18.04
CA ASN A 145 2.57 -11.96 -17.94
C ASN A 145 2.50 -12.88 -16.70
N ALA A 146 1.38 -12.91 -15.97
CA ALA A 146 1.13 -13.92 -14.93
C ALA A 146 0.89 -15.32 -15.52
N TYR A 147 1.97 -16.05 -15.80
CA TYR A 147 1.96 -17.46 -16.19
C TYR A 147 2.44 -18.33 -15.02
N MET A 148 1.84 -19.50 -14.77
CA MET A 148 2.30 -20.35 -13.65
C MET A 148 3.79 -20.76 -13.77
N GLY A 149 4.34 -20.85 -14.99
CA GLY A 149 5.75 -21.12 -15.22
C GLY A 149 6.74 -20.05 -14.73
N ILE A 150 6.30 -18.81 -14.46
CA ILE A 150 7.16 -17.77 -13.87
C ILE A 150 7.15 -17.75 -12.33
N LEU A 151 6.25 -18.50 -11.68
CA LEU A 151 6.12 -18.50 -10.22
C LEU A 151 7.40 -19.01 -9.54
N LEU A 152 7.85 -20.22 -9.92
CA LEU A 152 9.02 -20.86 -9.34
C LEU A 152 10.32 -20.01 -9.44
N PRO A 153 10.72 -19.46 -10.61
CA PRO A 153 11.92 -18.63 -10.68
C PRO A 153 11.81 -17.34 -9.85
N TYR A 154 10.61 -16.77 -9.66
CA TYR A 154 10.45 -15.61 -8.77
C TYR A 154 10.53 -15.98 -7.28
N LEU A 155 10.02 -17.15 -6.87
CA LEU A 155 10.19 -17.64 -5.51
C LEU A 155 11.67 -17.99 -5.22
N MET A 156 12.39 -18.59 -6.16
CA MET A 156 13.83 -18.86 -6.02
C MET A 156 14.65 -17.57 -5.93
N LEU A 157 14.32 -16.55 -6.73
CA LEU A 157 14.94 -15.23 -6.65
C LEU A 157 14.68 -14.57 -5.28
N LEU A 158 13.42 -14.58 -4.82
CA LEU A 158 13.04 -14.06 -3.50
C LEU A 158 13.81 -14.75 -2.36
N LYS A 159 13.90 -16.09 -2.37
CA LYS A 159 14.65 -16.86 -1.37
C LYS A 159 16.13 -16.49 -1.37
N ARG A 160 16.74 -16.37 -2.55
CA ARG A 160 18.15 -15.95 -2.71
C ARG A 160 18.40 -14.54 -2.18
N ASP A 161 17.49 -13.62 -2.45
CA ASP A 161 17.62 -12.21 -2.04
C ASP A 161 17.42 -12.05 -0.52
N LEU A 162 16.47 -12.77 0.10
CA LEU A 162 16.35 -12.87 1.56
C LEU A 162 17.58 -13.52 2.22
N GLN A 163 18.14 -14.57 1.62
CA GLN A 163 19.40 -15.18 2.04
C GLN A 163 20.61 -14.24 1.87
N ALA A 164 20.57 -13.26 0.96
CA ALA A 164 21.60 -12.23 0.87
C ALA A 164 21.49 -11.25 2.04
N ILE A 165 20.28 -10.74 2.32
CA ILE A 165 20.00 -9.86 3.47
C ILE A 165 20.43 -10.53 4.79
N LYS A 166 20.12 -11.82 5.00
CA LYS A 166 20.57 -12.57 6.19
C LYS A 166 22.10 -12.68 6.31
N ARG A 167 22.82 -12.71 5.19
CA ARG A 167 24.29 -12.81 5.16
C ARG A 167 25.00 -11.47 5.33
N GLU A 168 24.33 -10.35 5.05
CA GLU A 168 24.85 -9.01 5.31
C GLU A 168 24.97 -8.74 6.82
N GLY A 169 24.08 -9.32 7.64
CA GLY A 169 24.15 -9.22 9.11
C GLY A 169 23.91 -7.80 9.66
N GLU A 170 23.30 -6.92 8.86
CA GLU A 170 23.05 -5.51 9.17
C GLU A 170 21.72 -5.26 9.91
N LEU A 171 20.99 -6.31 10.28
CA LEU A 171 19.69 -6.20 10.96
C LEU A 171 19.89 -6.31 12.48
N ARG A 172 19.13 -5.51 13.24
CA ARG A 172 19.12 -5.50 14.72
C ARG A 172 17.76 -5.93 15.27
N TYR A 173 16.70 -5.72 14.49
CA TYR A 173 15.30 -5.93 14.86
C TYR A 173 14.57 -6.89 13.90
N ALA A 174 14.92 -6.90 12.60
CA ALA A 174 14.19 -7.65 11.58
C ALA A 174 14.74 -9.06 11.28
N ASP A 175 15.76 -9.54 11.98
CA ASP A 175 16.26 -10.94 11.88
C ASP A 175 15.14 -12.00 12.01
N PRO A 176 14.30 -12.01 13.07
CA PRO A 176 13.24 -13.02 13.21
C PRO A 176 12.19 -12.95 12.09
N LEU A 177 12.06 -11.80 11.40
CA LEU A 177 11.20 -11.68 10.21
C LEU A 177 11.84 -12.37 9.00
N VAL A 178 13.15 -12.23 8.80
CA VAL A 178 13.86 -12.94 7.73
C VAL A 178 13.80 -14.45 7.96
N ASP A 179 13.93 -14.88 9.21
CA ASP A 179 13.87 -16.30 9.58
C ASP A 179 12.47 -16.87 9.36
N ALA A 180 11.42 -16.21 9.85
CA ALA A 180 10.04 -16.63 9.58
C ALA A 180 9.66 -16.69 8.08
N LEU A 181 10.31 -15.87 7.23
CA LEU A 181 10.14 -15.90 5.78
C LEU A 181 10.94 -17.01 5.09
N LEU A 182 12.05 -17.46 5.68
CA LEU A 182 12.89 -18.54 5.14
C LEU A 182 12.50 -19.93 5.67
N GLU A 183 11.98 -20.02 6.89
CA GLU A 183 11.54 -21.27 7.56
C GLU A 183 10.19 -21.81 7.08
N GLN A 184 9.61 -21.22 6.02
CA GLN A 184 8.43 -21.76 5.32
C GLN A 184 8.66 -23.16 4.70
N ASP A 185 9.89 -23.69 4.73
CA ASP A 185 10.27 -25.04 4.30
C ASP A 185 9.74 -26.14 5.26
N GLY A 186 8.43 -26.30 5.31
CA GLY A 186 7.76 -27.61 5.35
C GLY A 186 7.95 -28.53 6.56
N THR A 187 8.59 -28.12 7.66
CA THR A 187 8.77 -28.98 8.85
C THR A 187 7.53 -28.95 9.77
N VAL A 188 6.34 -29.11 9.17
CA VAL A 188 5.17 -29.64 9.87
C VAL A 188 5.28 -31.16 9.77
N PRO A 189 5.55 -31.89 10.86
CA PRO A 189 5.26 -33.31 10.88
C PRO A 189 3.74 -33.46 10.79
N TRP A 190 3.25 -33.82 9.60
CA TRP A 190 1.87 -34.24 9.43
C TRP A 190 1.65 -35.45 10.34
N VAL A 191 0.63 -35.35 11.21
CA VAL A 191 0.22 -36.36 12.20
C VAL A 191 -0.17 -37.67 11.52
#